data_AF-A0A6M3GS28-F1
#
_entry.id   AF-A0A6M3GS28-F1
#
_cell.length_a   1.000
_cell.length_b   1.000
_cell.length_c   1.000
_cell.angle_alpha   90.00
_cell.angle_beta   90.00
_cell.angle_gamma   90.00
#
_symmetry.space_group_name_H-M   'P 1'
#
loop_
_entity.id
_entity.type
_entity.pdbx_description
1 polymer ?
#
loop_
_entity_poly.entity_id
_entity_poly.type
_entity_poly.pdbx_seq_one_letter_code
_entity_poly.pdbx_strand_id
1 'polypeptide(L)'
;MIGRLFHDSINSPFKETIENIILHFRTAFKMDFKKKEDPTSLKHIKILRAFLSIIGAWPTEVFEKQAQRKILSKVLILAPCMIGVGEMSYIAQNFHIFTFFDLGDVCMTMFLTIVTFVRSLLPTMKKYGLLTKAFIVEFHLVHFKHKGDYHEKIYNKINYLSHYFTLSMVTNMIVGPTLFTLVPLYNNYLNGAFAKNKTENLKLQFSVYFSFPGFNQQDHHISSSFINYVLGGICSIFVCGIEILIYLMAFQIIGHIKLLIHDLQQVPRPKFPTVINVFWCRKNTRYNLYLESYNSMENKLIRQEIVKLVEHHRFIVKLVSIYSTKYNHIFDLALNFRF
;
A
#
# COMPACT_ATOMS: atom_id res chain seq x y z
N MET A 1 1.85 30.75 -16.14
CA MET A 1 1.35 30.48 -17.51
C MET A 1 1.99 29.21 -18.11
N ILE A 2 3.28 28.97 -17.91
CA ILE A 2 4.01 27.77 -18.40
C ILE A 2 3.56 26.45 -17.71
N GLY A 3 3.14 26.51 -16.44
CA GLY A 3 2.62 25.33 -15.72
C GLY A 3 1.23 24.82 -16.14
N ARG A 4 0.43 25.62 -16.86
CA ARG A 4 -0.88 25.16 -17.39
C ARG A 4 -0.73 24.42 -18.73
N LEU A 5 0.22 24.85 -19.58
CA LEU A 5 0.48 24.20 -20.86
C LEU A 5 1.12 22.81 -20.72
N PHE A 6 1.92 22.57 -19.68
CA PHE A 6 2.43 21.23 -19.34
C PHE A 6 1.39 20.32 -18.66
N HIS A 7 0.43 20.91 -17.95
CA HIS A 7 -0.62 20.14 -17.27
C HIS A 7 -1.67 19.62 -18.27
N ASP A 8 -1.96 20.34 -19.35
CA ASP A 8 -3.01 19.94 -20.29
C ASP A 8 -2.51 19.01 -21.41
N SER A 9 -1.23 19.11 -21.80
CA SER A 9 -0.61 18.24 -22.82
C SER A 9 -0.34 16.81 -22.34
N ILE A 10 -0.01 16.61 -21.05
CA ILE A 10 0.29 15.27 -20.49
C ILE A 10 -0.98 14.57 -19.95
N ASN A 11 -2.03 15.30 -19.57
CA ASN A 11 -3.24 14.71 -19.00
C ASN A 11 -4.23 14.14 -20.05
N SER A 12 -4.23 14.65 -21.28
CA SER A 12 -5.15 14.23 -22.35
C SER A 12 -4.92 12.79 -22.84
N PRO A 13 -3.75 12.43 -23.40
CA PRO A 13 -3.51 11.09 -23.95
C PRO A 13 -3.43 10.02 -22.84
N PHE A 14 -3.05 10.40 -21.62
CA PHE A 14 -2.97 9.48 -20.48
C PHE A 14 -4.33 9.11 -19.90
N LYS A 15 -5.23 10.09 -19.75
CA LYS A 15 -6.61 9.84 -19.31
C LYS A 15 -7.33 8.97 -20.34
N GLU A 16 -7.14 9.26 -21.62
CA GLU A 16 -7.68 8.50 -22.74
C GLU A 16 -7.12 7.07 -22.80
N THR A 17 -5.82 6.87 -22.53
CA THR A 17 -5.21 5.52 -22.45
C THR A 17 -5.80 4.71 -21.30
N ILE A 18 -6.02 5.32 -20.12
CA ILE A 18 -6.61 4.62 -18.97
C ILE A 18 -8.11 4.37 -19.16
N GLU A 19 -8.86 5.33 -19.72
CA GLU A 19 -10.28 5.13 -20.04
C GLU A 19 -10.46 4.08 -21.14
N ASN A 20 -9.61 4.05 -22.17
CA ASN A 20 -9.57 2.97 -23.16
C ASN A 20 -9.17 1.64 -22.53
N ILE A 21 -8.26 1.62 -21.57
CA ILE A 21 -7.91 0.43 -20.80
C ILE A 21 -9.11 -0.07 -19.97
N ILE A 22 -9.84 0.82 -19.30
CA ILE A 22 -11.03 0.50 -18.50
C ILE A 22 -12.17 0.01 -19.41
N LEU A 23 -12.33 0.63 -20.58
CA LEU A 23 -13.32 0.24 -21.57
C LEU A 23 -12.98 -1.12 -22.20
N HIS A 24 -11.70 -1.36 -22.49
CA HIS A 24 -11.22 -2.65 -22.98
C HIS A 24 -11.33 -3.74 -21.90
N PHE A 25 -11.14 -3.39 -20.62
CA PHE A 25 -11.43 -4.28 -19.49
C PHE A 25 -12.91 -4.66 -19.39
N ARG A 26 -13.82 -3.68 -19.55
CA ARG A 26 -15.28 -3.92 -19.56
C ARG A 26 -15.76 -4.75 -20.73
N THR A 27 -15.08 -4.67 -21.88
CA THR A 27 -15.49 -5.38 -23.10
C THR A 27 -14.84 -6.74 -23.26
N ALA A 28 -13.59 -6.93 -22.81
CA ALA A 28 -12.90 -8.23 -22.84
C ALA A 28 -13.50 -9.23 -21.83
N PHE A 29 -13.90 -8.78 -20.65
CA PHE A 29 -14.67 -9.59 -19.71
C PHE A 29 -16.16 -9.26 -19.85
N LYS A 30 -16.90 -10.03 -20.66
CA LYS A 30 -18.35 -10.22 -20.49
C LYS A 30 -18.62 -10.95 -19.16
N MET A 31 -18.18 -10.37 -18.04
CA MET A 31 -18.57 -10.83 -16.71
C MET A 31 -19.93 -10.22 -16.42
N ASP A 32 -20.92 -11.08 -16.42
CA ASP A 32 -22.27 -10.77 -15.97
C ASP A 32 -22.18 -10.40 -14.48
N PHE A 33 -22.08 -9.10 -14.19
CA PHE A 33 -21.88 -8.56 -12.85
C PHE A 33 -23.19 -8.67 -12.05
N LYS A 34 -23.61 -9.90 -11.71
CA LYS A 34 -24.62 -10.15 -10.70
C LYS A 34 -24.11 -9.61 -9.36
N LYS A 35 -24.75 -8.52 -8.89
CA LYS A 35 -24.58 -7.85 -7.58
C LYS A 35 -23.13 -7.85 -7.08
N LYS A 36 -22.30 -6.93 -7.61
CA LYS A 36 -20.96 -6.66 -7.07
C LYS A 36 -21.08 -6.26 -5.60
N GLU A 37 -20.71 -7.17 -4.70
CA GLU A 37 -20.39 -6.76 -3.33
C GLU A 37 -19.28 -5.71 -3.39
N ASP A 38 -19.51 -4.58 -2.73
CA ASP A 38 -18.57 -3.48 -2.72
C ASP A 38 -17.41 -3.82 -1.77
N PRO A 39 -16.17 -3.97 -2.25
CA PRO A 39 -15.02 -4.23 -1.39
C PRO A 39 -14.75 -3.12 -0.37
N THR A 40 -15.25 -1.89 -0.58
CA THR A 40 -15.15 -0.84 0.45
C THR A 40 -16.00 -1.11 1.68
N SER A 41 -16.93 -2.07 1.60
CA SER A 41 -17.75 -2.50 2.73
C SER A 41 -17.00 -3.41 3.73
N LEU A 42 -15.87 -3.98 3.31
CA LEU A 42 -15.06 -4.91 4.11
C LEU A 42 -14.44 -4.20 5.31
N LYS A 43 -14.45 -4.88 6.48
CA LYS A 43 -14.01 -4.29 7.77
C LYS A 43 -12.60 -3.71 7.69
N HIS A 44 -11.65 -4.44 7.11
CA HIS A 44 -10.26 -4.02 7.03
C HIS A 44 -10.05 -2.82 6.09
N ILE A 45 -10.81 -2.75 4.98
CA ILE A 45 -10.81 -1.58 4.08
C ILE A 45 -11.47 -0.36 4.75
N LYS A 46 -12.53 -0.55 5.54
CA LYS A 46 -13.13 0.53 6.35
C LYS A 46 -12.16 1.11 7.36
N ILE A 47 -11.43 0.26 8.08
CA ILE A 47 -10.40 0.67 9.04
C ILE A 47 -9.30 1.46 8.31
N LEU A 48 -8.77 0.90 7.22
CA LEU A 48 -7.76 1.58 6.41
C LEU A 48 -8.24 2.95 5.91
N ARG A 49 -9.47 3.03 5.39
CA ARG A 49 -10.10 4.26 4.94
C ARG A 49 -10.21 5.28 6.06
N ALA A 50 -10.60 4.87 7.26
CA ALA A 50 -10.70 5.77 8.40
C ALA A 50 -9.34 6.41 8.73
N PHE A 51 -8.28 5.60 8.88
CA PHE A 51 -6.94 6.11 9.20
C PHE A 51 -6.35 6.97 8.08
N LEU A 52 -6.39 6.51 6.82
CA LEU A 52 -5.89 7.33 5.70
C LEU A 52 -6.72 8.60 5.50
N SER A 53 -7.99 8.63 5.91
CA SER A 53 -8.81 9.84 5.86
C SER A 53 -8.35 10.91 6.84
N ILE A 54 -7.84 10.54 8.02
CA ILE A 54 -7.36 11.47 9.05
C ILE A 54 -6.28 12.40 8.49
N ILE A 55 -5.36 11.85 7.70
CA ILE A 55 -4.25 12.59 7.08
C ILE A 55 -4.54 13.05 5.63
N GLY A 56 -5.79 12.91 5.17
CA GLY A 56 -6.16 13.22 3.78
C GLY A 56 -5.46 12.33 2.74
N ALA A 57 -4.87 11.21 3.14
CA ALA A 57 -4.20 10.27 2.25
C ALA A 57 -5.18 9.36 1.50
N TRP A 58 -6.41 9.18 1.98
CA TRP A 58 -7.42 8.43 1.23
C TRP A 58 -7.71 9.16 -0.09
N PRO A 59 -7.70 8.48 -1.25
CA PRO A 59 -7.81 9.12 -2.55
C PRO A 59 -9.25 9.53 -2.86
N THR A 60 -9.73 10.55 -2.14
CA THR A 60 -11.12 10.98 -2.16
C THR A 60 -11.53 11.41 -3.56
N GLU A 61 -10.69 12.08 -4.36
CA GLU A 61 -11.02 12.52 -5.72
C GLU A 61 -11.56 11.41 -6.64
N VAL A 62 -11.15 10.17 -6.37
CA VAL A 62 -11.51 9.02 -7.20
C VAL A 62 -12.77 8.31 -6.68
N PHE A 63 -13.06 8.43 -5.38
CA PHE A 63 -14.16 7.75 -4.70
C PHE A 63 -15.30 8.68 -4.26
N GLU A 64 -15.03 9.97 -4.09
CA GLU A 64 -15.87 10.97 -3.41
C GLU A 64 -15.62 12.39 -3.97
N LYS A 65 -16.64 13.27 -3.96
CA LYS A 65 -16.50 14.67 -4.42
C LYS A 65 -16.05 15.63 -3.29
N GLN A 66 -15.19 15.19 -2.37
CA GLN A 66 -14.79 16.01 -1.20
C GLN A 66 -13.45 16.73 -1.43
N ALA A 67 -13.52 18.02 -1.78
CA ALA A 67 -12.34 18.86 -2.02
C ALA A 67 -11.52 19.21 -0.76
N GLN A 68 -12.16 19.26 0.42
CA GLN A 68 -11.52 19.67 1.68
C GLN A 68 -10.36 18.75 2.11
N ARG A 69 -10.50 17.43 1.89
CA ARG A 69 -9.48 16.44 2.27
C ARG A 69 -8.20 16.53 1.44
N LYS A 70 -8.29 17.07 0.21
CA LYS A 70 -7.13 17.36 -0.64
C LYS A 70 -6.35 18.58 -0.15
N ILE A 71 -7.05 19.58 0.38
CA ILE A 71 -6.41 20.75 0.97
C ILE A 71 -5.65 20.29 2.22
N LEU A 72 -6.28 19.45 3.05
CA LEU A 72 -5.64 18.86 4.23
C LEU A 72 -4.36 18.10 3.88
N SER A 73 -4.39 17.21 2.89
CA SER A 73 -3.19 16.43 2.50
C SER A 73 -2.04 17.32 2.01
N LYS A 74 -2.34 18.45 1.36
CA LYS A 74 -1.33 19.43 0.92
C LYS A 74 -0.75 20.23 2.08
N VAL A 75 -1.59 20.65 3.02
CA VAL A 75 -1.15 21.37 4.22
C VAL A 75 -0.27 20.47 5.09
N LEU A 76 -0.63 19.19 5.23
CA LEU A 76 0.12 18.24 6.04
C LEU A 76 1.51 17.89 5.50
N ILE A 77 1.85 18.21 4.24
CA ILE A 77 3.22 18.10 3.71
C ILE A 77 4.14 19.16 4.31
N LEU A 78 3.60 20.33 4.65
CA LEU A 78 4.39 21.40 5.24
C LEU A 78 4.83 21.05 6.67
N ALA A 79 4.05 20.24 7.38
CA ALA A 79 4.36 19.85 8.75
C ALA A 79 5.73 19.15 8.90
N PRO A 80 6.04 18.04 8.19
CA PRO A 80 7.35 17.40 8.29
C PRO A 80 8.50 18.29 7.78
N CYS A 81 8.26 19.20 6.82
CA CYS A 81 9.29 20.18 6.42
C CYS A 81 9.63 21.14 7.56
N MET A 82 8.61 21.71 8.21
CA MET A 82 8.80 22.64 9.32
C MET A 82 9.49 21.95 10.50
N ILE A 83 9.06 20.74 10.84
CA ILE A 83 9.67 19.95 11.92
C ILE A 83 11.11 19.58 11.56
N GLY A 84 11.40 19.12 10.35
CA GLY A 84 12.77 18.80 9.93
C GLY A 84 13.71 20.00 10.00
N VAL A 85 13.24 21.21 9.64
CA VAL A 85 14.02 22.45 9.83
C VAL A 85 14.24 22.74 11.31
N GLY A 86 13.22 22.55 12.15
CA GLY A 86 13.32 22.72 13.60
C GLY A 86 14.28 21.71 14.26
N GLU A 87 14.27 20.46 13.82
CA GLU A 87 15.21 19.41 14.26
C GLU A 87 16.64 19.77 13.85
N MET A 88 16.88 20.14 12.59
CA MET A 88 18.20 20.58 12.13
C MET A 88 18.72 21.80 12.90
N SER A 89 17.85 22.78 13.16
CA SER A 89 18.16 23.97 13.96
C SER A 89 18.54 23.58 15.40
N TYR A 90 17.79 22.67 16.01
CA TYR A 90 18.09 22.16 17.35
C TYR A 90 19.44 21.44 17.40
N ILE A 91 19.72 20.59 16.40
CA ILE A 91 21.00 19.89 16.27
C ILE A 91 22.14 20.89 16.15
N ALA A 92 22.04 21.86 15.25
CA ALA A 92 23.08 22.85 15.01
C ALA A 92 23.42 23.67 16.27
N GLN A 93 22.42 24.01 17.08
CA GLN A 93 22.60 24.77 18.32
C GLN A 93 23.22 23.93 19.44
N ASN A 94 22.88 22.64 19.53
CA ASN A 94 23.21 21.79 20.68
C ASN A 94 24.24 20.69 20.35
N PHE A 95 24.81 20.67 19.14
CA PHE A 95 25.69 19.61 18.66
C PHE A 95 26.85 19.29 19.61
N HIS A 96 27.41 20.33 20.22
CA HIS A 96 28.56 20.24 21.14
C HIS A 96 28.22 19.63 22.51
N ILE A 97 26.92 19.51 22.85
CA ILE A 97 26.43 19.06 24.16
C ILE A 97 25.92 17.61 24.09
N PHE A 98 25.65 17.07 22.90
CA PHE A 98 25.05 15.75 22.77
C PHE A 98 25.98 14.63 23.21
N THR A 99 25.44 13.72 24.01
CA THR A 99 26.04 12.40 24.19
C THR A 99 25.79 11.54 22.96
N PHE A 100 26.54 10.43 22.83
CA PHE A 100 26.34 9.48 21.72
C PHE A 100 24.90 8.96 21.64
N PHE A 101 24.26 8.69 22.79
CA PHE A 101 22.88 8.22 22.85
C PHE A 101 21.89 9.31 22.42
N ASP A 102 22.06 10.55 22.90
CA ASP A 102 21.21 11.68 22.50
C ASP A 102 21.28 11.91 20.98
N LEU A 103 22.49 11.81 20.41
CA LEU A 103 22.69 11.96 18.97
C LEU A 103 22.01 10.84 18.20
N GLY A 104 22.05 9.61 18.71
CA GLY A 104 21.33 8.46 18.15
C GLY A 104 19.83 8.73 18.07
N ASP A 105 19.21 9.16 19.17
CA ASP A 105 17.77 9.44 19.23
C ASP A 105 17.36 10.55 18.25
N VAL A 106 18.10 11.67 18.23
CA VAL A 106 17.80 12.79 17.34
C VAL A 106 18.03 12.45 15.87
N CYS A 107 19.05 11.64 15.56
CA CYS A 107 19.24 11.12 14.20
C CYS A 107 18.07 10.21 13.79
N MET A 108 17.59 9.33 14.69
CA MET A 108 16.45 8.46 14.42
C MET A 108 15.17 9.25 14.14
N THR A 109 14.89 10.31 14.91
CA THR A 109 13.71 11.16 14.64
C THR A 109 13.84 11.90 13.31
N MET A 110 15.03 12.41 12.99
CA MET A 110 15.28 13.08 11.71
C MET A 110 15.05 12.13 10.52
N PHE A 111 15.53 10.88 10.60
CA PHE A 111 15.24 9.87 9.56
C PHE A 111 13.74 9.60 9.45
N LEU A 112 13.04 9.49 10.57
CA LEU A 112 11.60 9.26 10.59
C LEU A 112 10.82 10.45 10.01
N THR A 113 11.28 11.69 10.24
CA THR A 113 10.75 12.91 9.61
C THR A 113 10.95 12.89 8.10
N ILE A 114 12.14 12.49 7.61
CA ILE A 114 12.41 12.34 6.18
C ILE A 114 11.49 11.29 5.55
N VAL A 115 11.35 10.13 6.17
CA VAL A 115 10.43 9.08 5.69
C VAL A 115 8.99 9.60 5.66
N THR A 116 8.55 10.30 6.71
CA THR A 116 7.22 10.90 6.78
C THR A 116 7.01 11.93 5.67
N PHE A 117 8.00 12.78 5.40
CA PHE A 117 7.96 13.74 4.30
C PHE A 117 7.78 13.02 2.96
N VAL A 118 8.62 12.03 2.64
CA VAL A 118 8.52 11.26 1.39
C VAL A 118 7.16 10.59 1.26
N ARG A 119 6.63 9.99 2.34
CA ARG A 119 5.32 9.33 2.37
C ARG A 119 4.17 10.33 2.22
N SER A 120 4.31 11.54 2.74
CA SER A 120 3.29 12.61 2.61
C SER A 120 3.12 13.14 1.19
N LEU A 121 4.12 12.95 0.31
CA LEU A 121 4.01 13.28 -1.11
C LEU A 121 3.11 12.32 -1.87
N LEU A 122 3.03 11.04 -1.47
CA LEU A 122 2.30 10.00 -2.21
C LEU A 122 0.83 10.34 -2.48
N PRO A 123 0.02 10.80 -1.50
CA PRO A 123 -1.37 11.16 -1.74
C PRO A 123 -1.59 12.29 -2.75
N THR A 124 -0.60 13.16 -2.96
CA THR A 124 -0.72 14.26 -3.92
C THR A 124 -0.58 13.80 -5.37
N MET A 125 -0.04 12.60 -5.57
CA MET A 125 0.16 12.04 -6.88
C MET A 125 -1.15 11.48 -7.42
N LYS A 126 -1.60 11.95 -8.59
CA LYS A 126 -2.76 11.37 -9.29
C LYS A 126 -2.62 9.85 -9.49
N LYS A 127 -1.38 9.38 -9.69
CA LYS A 127 -1.04 7.96 -9.85
C LYS A 127 -1.47 7.12 -8.64
N TYR A 128 -1.29 7.64 -7.42
CA TYR A 128 -1.68 7.00 -6.17
C TYR A 128 -3.19 6.71 -6.13
N GLY A 129 -4.01 7.71 -6.44
CA GLY A 129 -5.46 7.54 -6.48
C GLY A 129 -5.92 6.55 -7.54
N LEU A 130 -5.32 6.58 -8.73
CA LEU A 130 -5.65 5.65 -9.82
C LEU A 130 -5.29 4.19 -9.49
N LEU A 131 -4.11 3.95 -8.90
CA LEU A 131 -3.73 2.59 -8.47
C LEU A 131 -4.68 2.08 -7.39
N THR A 132 -4.96 2.90 -6.38
CA THR A 132 -5.85 2.52 -5.28
C THR A 132 -7.25 2.19 -5.79
N LYS A 133 -7.75 2.94 -6.79
CA LYS A 133 -9.00 2.62 -7.48
C LYS A 133 -8.95 1.29 -8.21
N ALA A 134 -7.94 1.08 -9.05
CA ALA A 134 -7.78 -0.16 -9.80
C ALA A 134 -7.71 -1.36 -8.84
N PHE A 135 -6.98 -1.22 -7.73
CA PHE A 135 -6.90 -2.21 -6.68
C PHE A 135 -8.27 -2.52 -6.04
N ILE A 136 -8.96 -1.50 -5.51
CA ILE A 136 -10.19 -1.69 -4.75
C ILE A 136 -11.35 -2.12 -5.67
N VAL A 137 -11.55 -1.44 -6.80
CA VAL A 137 -12.79 -1.55 -7.60
C VAL A 137 -12.70 -2.64 -8.67
N GLU A 138 -11.49 -2.95 -9.15
CA GLU A 138 -11.31 -3.83 -10.30
C GLU A 138 -10.61 -5.13 -9.90
N PHE A 139 -9.52 -5.03 -9.14
CA PHE A 139 -8.64 -6.15 -8.81
C PHE A 139 -9.05 -6.95 -7.56
N HIS A 140 -10.03 -6.51 -6.79
CA HIS A 140 -10.32 -7.20 -5.54
C HIS A 140 -10.93 -8.61 -5.77
N LEU A 141 -10.45 -9.63 -5.04
CA LEU A 141 -10.88 -11.03 -5.16
C LEU A 141 -12.38 -11.25 -4.90
N VAL A 142 -13.05 -10.29 -4.26
CA VAL A 142 -14.51 -10.33 -4.05
C VAL A 142 -15.28 -10.52 -5.36
N HIS A 143 -14.74 -10.01 -6.48
CA HIS A 143 -15.36 -10.17 -7.80
C HIS A 143 -15.21 -11.58 -8.39
N PHE A 144 -14.37 -12.43 -7.80
CA PHE A 144 -14.05 -13.77 -8.28
C PHE A 144 -14.60 -14.87 -7.38
N LYS A 145 -15.12 -14.54 -6.18
CA LYS A 145 -15.56 -15.54 -5.19
C LYS A 145 -16.71 -16.43 -5.69
N HIS A 146 -17.54 -15.95 -6.62
CA HIS A 146 -18.72 -16.66 -7.13
C HIS A 146 -18.42 -17.70 -8.22
N LYS A 147 -17.16 -17.86 -8.64
CA LYS A 147 -16.79 -18.78 -9.72
C LYS A 147 -16.75 -20.26 -9.29
N GLY A 148 -16.66 -20.54 -7.99
CA GLY A 148 -16.69 -21.89 -7.44
C GLY A 148 -16.17 -21.96 -6.01
N ASP A 149 -16.32 -23.13 -5.38
CA ASP A 149 -16.03 -23.32 -3.94
C ASP A 149 -14.58 -23.02 -3.56
N TYR A 150 -13.63 -23.40 -4.43
CA TYR A 150 -12.22 -23.08 -4.21
C TYR A 150 -11.96 -21.57 -4.26
N HIS A 151 -12.66 -20.85 -5.14
CA HIS A 151 -12.53 -19.40 -5.26
C HIS A 151 -13.02 -18.69 -4.01
N GLU A 152 -14.17 -19.11 -3.49
CA GLU A 152 -14.70 -18.61 -2.21
C GLU A 152 -13.76 -18.91 -1.04
N LYS A 153 -13.21 -20.13 -0.98
CA LYS A 153 -12.25 -20.53 0.06
C LYS A 153 -11.00 -19.65 0.06
N ILE A 154 -10.41 -19.40 -1.11
CA ILE A 154 -9.23 -18.52 -1.23
C ILE A 154 -9.59 -17.07 -0.89
N TYR A 155 -10.73 -16.57 -1.38
CA TYR A 155 -11.23 -15.24 -1.00
C TYR A 155 -11.34 -15.09 0.51
N ASN A 156 -12.00 -16.04 1.20
CA ASN A 156 -12.19 -16.00 2.65
C ASN A 156 -10.84 -16.05 3.39
N LYS A 157 -9.90 -16.90 2.94
CA LYS A 157 -8.56 -16.98 3.53
C LYS A 157 -7.77 -15.67 3.40
N ILE A 158 -7.80 -15.05 2.21
CA ILE A 158 -7.12 -13.78 1.97
C ILE A 158 -7.79 -12.64 2.73
N ASN A 159 -9.12 -12.57 2.76
CA ASN A 159 -9.87 -11.56 3.50
C ASN A 159 -9.60 -11.64 5.01
N TYR A 160 -9.52 -12.86 5.56
CA TYR A 160 -9.15 -13.10 6.96
C TYR A 160 -7.73 -12.63 7.23
N LEU A 161 -6.75 -13.05 6.42
CA LEU A 161 -5.35 -12.62 6.54
C LEU A 161 -5.21 -11.09 6.50
N SER A 162 -5.84 -10.46 5.51
CA SER A 162 -5.91 -9.01 5.36
C SER A 162 -6.46 -8.32 6.62
N HIS A 163 -7.52 -8.87 7.21
CA HIS A 163 -8.13 -8.29 8.39
C HIS A 163 -7.23 -8.33 9.63
N TYR A 164 -6.65 -9.48 9.95
CA TYR A 164 -5.74 -9.60 11.11
C TYR A 164 -4.46 -8.79 10.91
N PHE A 165 -3.92 -8.76 9.69
CA PHE A 165 -2.78 -7.92 9.38
C PHE A 165 -3.09 -6.43 9.58
N THR A 166 -4.23 -5.95 9.07
CA THR A 166 -4.67 -4.57 9.30
C THR A 166 -4.83 -4.27 10.80
N LEU A 167 -5.43 -5.17 11.58
CA LEU A 167 -5.61 -4.97 13.02
C LEU A 167 -4.27 -4.90 13.77
N SER A 168 -3.33 -5.79 13.43
CA SER A 168 -1.97 -5.77 13.98
C SER A 168 -1.24 -4.46 13.66
N MET A 169 -1.26 -4.03 12.40
CA MET A 169 -0.62 -2.78 11.97
C MET A 169 -1.26 -1.54 12.62
N VAL A 170 -2.59 -1.53 12.78
CA VAL A 170 -3.29 -0.44 13.49
C VAL A 170 -2.93 -0.41 14.96
N THR A 171 -2.76 -1.58 15.59
CA THR A 171 -2.29 -1.67 16.97
C THR A 171 -0.90 -1.06 17.10
N ASN A 172 0.04 -1.40 16.20
CA ASN A 172 1.37 -0.80 16.16
C ASN A 172 1.33 0.72 15.92
N MET A 173 0.43 1.19 15.05
CA MET A 173 0.24 2.61 14.74
C MET A 173 -0.23 3.43 15.94
N ILE A 174 -0.92 2.82 16.91
CA ILE A 174 -1.36 3.46 18.16
C ILE A 174 -0.30 3.29 19.25
N VAL A 175 0.14 2.06 19.50
CA VAL A 175 1.05 1.73 20.61
C VAL A 175 2.42 2.37 20.42
N GLY A 176 2.99 2.34 19.21
CA GLY A 176 4.33 2.86 18.93
C GLY A 176 4.49 4.34 19.31
N PRO A 177 3.71 5.26 18.70
CA PRO A 177 3.79 6.70 19.02
C PRO A 177 3.42 7.02 20.46
N THR A 178 2.49 6.25 21.03
CA THR A 178 2.07 6.42 22.42
C THR A 178 3.23 6.11 23.35
N LEU A 179 3.90 4.97 23.20
CA LEU A 179 5.09 4.63 24.00
C LEU A 179 6.24 5.61 23.75
N PHE A 180 6.48 5.96 22.48
CA PHE A 180 7.51 6.92 22.09
C PHE A 180 7.35 8.27 22.80
N THR A 181 6.11 8.69 23.08
CA THR A 181 5.84 9.96 23.78
C THR A 181 5.65 9.82 25.28
N LEU A 182 5.07 8.71 25.74
CA LEU A 182 4.82 8.49 27.16
C LEU A 182 6.11 8.23 27.95
N VAL A 183 7.11 7.56 27.36
CA VAL A 183 8.39 7.29 28.04
C VAL A 183 9.09 8.59 28.48
N PRO A 184 9.37 9.57 27.60
CA PRO A 184 10.00 10.83 28.04
C PRO A 184 9.10 11.63 28.98
N LEU A 185 7.78 11.58 28.81
CA LEU A 185 6.84 12.24 29.73
C LEU A 185 6.87 11.63 31.14
N TYR A 186 6.93 10.31 31.22
CA TYR A 186 7.04 9.57 32.47
C TYR A 186 8.37 9.85 33.18
N ASN A 187 9.48 9.87 32.44
CA ASN A 187 10.78 10.24 32.98
C ASN A 187 10.79 11.68 33.51
N ASN A 188 10.18 12.62 32.77
CA ASN A 188 10.02 14.00 33.25
C ASN A 188 9.19 14.07 34.53
N TYR A 189 8.12 13.28 34.62
CA TYR A 189 7.30 13.20 35.83
C TYR A 189 8.09 12.70 37.03
N LEU A 190 8.84 11.59 36.87
CA LEU A 190 9.69 11.04 37.93
C LEU A 190 10.78 12.03 38.36
N ASN A 191 11.34 12.80 37.43
CA ASN A 191 12.35 13.81 37.72
C ASN A 191 11.77 15.12 38.28
N GLY A 192 10.46 15.19 38.57
CA GLY A 192 9.84 16.34 39.23
C GLY A 192 9.47 17.50 38.31
N ALA A 193 9.36 17.29 36.99
CA ALA A 193 9.00 18.35 36.02
C ALA A 193 7.67 19.04 36.31
N PHE A 194 6.75 18.34 36.98
CA PHE A 194 5.41 18.82 37.34
C PHE A 194 5.28 19.17 38.83
N ALA A 195 6.37 19.13 39.60
CA ALA A 195 6.35 19.54 41.00
C ALA A 195 6.22 21.07 41.13
N LYS A 196 5.55 21.52 42.20
CA LYS A 196 5.32 22.96 42.47
C LYS A 196 6.64 23.72 42.71
N ASN A 197 7.64 23.05 43.27
CA ASN A 197 8.99 23.58 43.46
C ASN A 197 9.91 22.93 42.43
N LYS A 198 10.08 23.58 41.27
CA LYS A 198 11.00 23.12 40.23
C LYS A 198 12.44 23.34 40.69
N THR A 199 13.27 22.31 40.59
CA THR A 199 14.72 22.45 40.69
C THR A 199 15.25 23.22 39.48
N GLU A 200 16.04 24.27 39.69
CA GLU A 200 16.49 25.21 38.64
C GLU A 200 17.27 24.56 37.48
N ASN A 201 17.81 23.35 37.66
CA ASN A 201 18.65 22.64 36.67
C ASN A 201 17.96 21.43 36.02
N LEU A 202 16.63 21.36 35.99
CA LEU A 202 15.92 20.22 35.42
C LEU A 202 15.96 20.24 33.88
N LYS A 203 16.69 19.31 33.27
CA LYS A 203 16.69 19.08 31.80
C LYS A 203 15.52 18.18 31.42
N LEU A 204 14.53 18.70 30.69
CA LEU A 204 13.39 17.91 30.24
C LEU A 204 13.73 17.09 29.01
N GLN A 205 13.17 15.88 28.96
CA GLN A 205 13.25 14.96 27.83
C GLN A 205 12.02 15.12 26.92
N PHE A 206 12.23 15.11 25.62
CA PHE A 206 11.17 15.15 24.61
C PHE A 206 11.34 13.99 23.64
N SER A 207 10.24 13.51 23.06
CA SER A 207 10.29 12.47 22.02
C SER A 207 10.87 13.01 20.72
N VAL A 208 10.56 14.26 20.37
CA VAL A 208 11.14 14.96 19.22
C VAL A 208 11.64 16.32 19.70
N TYR A 209 12.91 16.59 19.43
CA TYR A 209 13.55 17.85 19.78
C TYR A 209 13.59 18.79 18.57
N PHE A 210 13.01 19.98 18.71
CA PHE A 210 13.03 21.00 17.67
C PHE A 210 13.15 22.40 18.29
N SER A 211 13.82 23.31 17.57
CA SER A 211 14.04 24.69 17.99
C SER A 211 13.64 25.66 16.88
N PHE A 212 12.82 26.66 17.22
CA PHE A 212 12.42 27.73 16.32
C PHE A 212 12.77 29.09 16.93
N PRO A 213 13.05 30.13 16.12
CA PRO A 213 13.31 31.47 16.64
C PRO A 213 12.16 31.95 17.55
N GLY A 214 12.49 32.29 18.81
CA GLY A 214 11.50 32.73 19.80
C GLY A 214 10.66 31.63 20.44
N PHE A 215 10.94 30.35 20.17
CA PHE A 215 10.26 29.22 20.81
C PHE A 215 11.27 28.19 21.34
N ASN A 216 11.31 28.05 22.66
CA ASN A 216 12.09 27.01 23.33
C ASN A 216 11.15 25.94 23.89
N GLN A 217 11.39 24.68 23.53
CA GLN A 217 10.55 23.56 23.96
C GLN A 217 10.54 23.38 25.47
N GLN A 218 11.65 23.70 26.16
CA GLN A 218 11.78 23.55 27.62
C GLN A 218 10.78 24.46 28.36
N ASP A 219 10.64 25.71 27.92
CA ASP A 219 9.73 26.70 28.52
C ASP A 219 8.26 26.31 28.30
N HIS A 220 7.96 25.69 27.16
CA HIS A 220 6.61 25.30 26.75
C HIS A 220 6.35 23.78 26.82
N HIS A 221 6.97 23.09 27.78
CA HIS A 221 6.98 21.63 27.86
C HIS A 221 5.63 20.92 27.71
N ILE A 222 4.54 21.38 28.33
CA ILE A 222 3.21 20.76 28.18
C ILE A 222 2.73 20.83 26.72
N SER A 223 2.82 22.00 26.11
CA SER A 223 2.43 22.22 24.71
C SER A 223 3.34 21.43 23.76
N SER A 224 4.64 21.41 24.02
CA SER A 224 5.63 20.64 23.26
C SER A 224 5.36 19.14 23.32
N SER A 225 5.04 18.59 24.50
CA SER A 225 4.67 17.18 24.65
C SER A 225 3.38 16.82 23.91
N PHE A 226 2.38 17.70 23.92
CA PHE A 226 1.14 17.50 23.16
C PHE A 226 1.39 17.54 21.65
N ILE A 227 2.19 18.51 21.17
CA ILE A 227 2.60 18.59 19.76
C ILE A 227 3.35 17.31 19.35
N ASN A 228 4.29 16.84 20.18
CA ASN A 228 5.01 15.59 19.90
C ASN A 228 4.10 14.37 19.79
N TYR A 229 3.07 14.28 20.65
CA TYR A 229 2.07 13.21 20.55
C TYR A 229 1.30 13.25 19.23
N VAL A 230 0.85 14.44 18.82
CA VAL A 230 0.14 14.64 17.53
C VAL A 230 1.04 14.32 16.34
N LEU A 231 2.29 14.81 16.35
CA LEU A 231 3.27 14.55 15.30
C LEU A 231 3.59 13.06 15.19
N GLY A 232 3.79 12.38 16.32
CA GLY A 232 4.00 10.93 16.37
C GLY A 232 2.83 10.15 15.77
N GLY A 233 1.59 10.56 16.08
CA GLY A 233 0.39 9.97 15.49
C GLY A 233 0.27 10.21 13.98
N ILE A 234 0.55 11.42 13.50
CA ILE A 234 0.55 11.72 12.06
C ILE A 234 1.62 10.90 11.32
N CYS A 235 2.83 10.84 11.89
CA CYS A 235 3.94 10.04 11.40
C CYS A 235 3.54 8.57 11.26
N SER A 236 2.97 7.96 12.30
CA SER A 236 2.59 6.55 12.26
C SER A 236 1.52 6.26 11.22
N ILE A 237 0.56 7.18 11.00
CA ILE A 237 -0.44 7.02 9.95
C ILE A 237 0.18 7.09 8.55
N PHE A 238 1.11 8.03 8.30
CA PHE A 238 1.81 8.10 7.01
C PHE A 238 2.68 6.87 6.73
N VAL A 239 3.39 6.37 7.75
CA VAL A 239 4.25 5.20 7.61
C VAL A 239 3.42 3.92 7.51
N CYS A 240 2.68 3.59 8.58
CA CYS A 240 1.96 2.31 8.69
C CYS A 240 0.70 2.28 7.82
N GLY A 241 -0.03 3.38 7.66
CA GLY A 241 -1.26 3.42 6.88
C GLY A 241 -1.03 3.12 5.40
N ILE A 242 0.02 3.70 4.82
CA ILE A 242 0.41 3.41 3.43
C ILE A 242 0.91 1.96 3.31
N GLU A 243 1.65 1.46 4.30
CA GLU A 243 2.10 0.06 4.35
C GLU A 243 0.95 -0.93 4.37
N ILE A 244 -0.09 -0.69 5.15
CA ILE A 244 -1.30 -1.52 5.13
C ILE A 244 -1.85 -1.61 3.71
N LEU A 245 -2.00 -0.48 3.00
CA LEU A 245 -2.51 -0.48 1.62
C LEU A 245 -1.67 -1.35 0.69
N ILE A 246 -0.34 -1.25 0.76
CA ILE A 246 0.59 -2.05 -0.04
C ILE A 246 0.47 -3.54 0.26
N TYR A 247 0.47 -3.91 1.54
CA TYR A 247 0.36 -5.32 1.94
C TYR A 247 -0.98 -5.92 1.53
N LEU A 248 -2.07 -5.15 1.62
CA LEU A 248 -3.37 -5.59 1.13
C LEU A 248 -3.37 -5.83 -0.39
N MET A 249 -2.71 -4.96 -1.18
CA MET A 249 -2.48 -5.21 -2.61
C MET A 249 -1.72 -6.51 -2.84
N ALA A 250 -0.63 -6.74 -2.11
CA ALA A 250 0.17 -7.95 -2.21
C ALA A 250 -0.64 -9.21 -1.87
N PHE A 251 -1.47 -9.19 -0.82
CA PHE A 251 -2.32 -10.32 -0.47
C PHE A 251 -3.36 -10.64 -1.55
N GLN A 252 -3.97 -9.62 -2.18
CA GLN A 252 -4.88 -9.86 -3.31
C GLN A 252 -4.14 -10.48 -4.50
N ILE A 253 -2.91 -10.02 -4.81
CA ILE A 253 -2.09 -10.60 -5.89
C ILE A 253 -1.79 -12.07 -5.60
N ILE A 254 -1.35 -12.40 -4.38
CA ILE A 254 -1.10 -13.78 -3.94
C ILE A 254 -2.36 -14.64 -4.08
N GLY A 255 -3.53 -14.11 -3.71
CA GLY A 255 -4.79 -14.82 -3.87
C GLY A 255 -5.12 -15.09 -5.33
N HIS A 256 -4.96 -14.10 -6.22
CA HIS A 256 -5.17 -14.30 -7.65
C HIS A 256 -4.20 -15.32 -8.27
N ILE A 257 -2.93 -15.33 -7.85
CA ILE A 257 -1.96 -16.34 -8.28
C ILE A 257 -2.39 -17.74 -7.83
N LYS A 258 -2.88 -17.90 -6.60
CA LYS A 258 -3.38 -19.19 -6.09
C LYS A 258 -4.60 -19.69 -6.84
N LEU A 259 -5.49 -18.78 -7.25
CA LEU A 259 -6.62 -19.13 -8.13
C LEU A 259 -6.12 -19.58 -9.51
N LEU A 260 -5.22 -18.82 -10.12
CA LEU A 260 -4.68 -19.13 -11.44
C LEU A 260 -3.98 -20.50 -11.46
N ILE A 261 -3.17 -20.82 -10.44
CA ILE A 261 -2.50 -22.12 -10.32
C ILE A 261 -3.52 -23.25 -10.23
N HIS A 262 -4.56 -23.08 -9.41
CA HIS A 262 -5.61 -24.06 -9.27
C HIS A 262 -6.37 -24.29 -10.58
N ASP A 263 -6.75 -23.22 -11.27
CA ASP A 263 -7.50 -23.33 -12.52
C ASP A 263 -6.64 -23.95 -13.64
N LEU A 264 -5.33 -23.67 -13.65
CA LEU A 264 -4.38 -24.32 -14.54
C LEU A 264 -4.27 -25.84 -14.29
N GLN A 265 -4.32 -26.27 -13.02
CA GLN A 265 -4.28 -27.69 -12.65
C GLN A 265 -5.57 -28.44 -12.99
N GLN A 266 -6.69 -27.73 -13.13
CA GLN A 266 -7.99 -28.30 -13.49
C GLN A 266 -8.22 -28.43 -15.01
N VAL A 267 -7.29 -27.96 -15.85
CA VAL A 267 -7.40 -28.15 -17.31
C VAL A 267 -7.46 -29.65 -17.63
N PRO A 268 -8.53 -30.13 -18.27
CA PRO A 268 -8.74 -31.56 -18.48
C PRO A 268 -7.68 -32.14 -19.42
N ARG A 269 -7.15 -33.31 -19.06
CA ARG A 269 -6.27 -34.12 -19.92
C ARG A 269 -7.07 -34.80 -21.05
N PRO A 270 -6.41 -35.23 -22.15
CA PRO A 270 -7.11 -35.89 -23.26
C PRO A 270 -7.80 -37.15 -22.74
N LYS A 271 -9.11 -37.31 -23.03
CA LYS A 271 -9.88 -38.45 -22.50
C LYS A 271 -9.63 -39.75 -23.27
N PHE A 272 -9.16 -39.64 -24.51
CA PHE A 272 -9.02 -40.79 -25.40
C PHE A 272 -7.61 -40.86 -25.99
N PRO A 273 -6.90 -41.99 -25.83
CA PRO A 273 -5.66 -42.21 -26.56
C PRO A 273 -5.98 -42.45 -28.04
N THR A 274 -5.38 -41.64 -28.90
CA THR A 274 -5.41 -41.81 -30.36
C THR A 274 -4.38 -42.86 -30.74
N VAL A 275 -4.80 -43.94 -31.38
CA VAL A 275 -3.88 -44.99 -31.82
C VAL A 275 -3.33 -44.62 -33.19
N ILE A 276 -2.04 -44.29 -33.25
CA ILE A 276 -1.33 -44.07 -34.51
C ILE A 276 -0.56 -45.35 -34.84
N ASN A 277 -0.89 -45.96 -35.98
CA ASN A 277 -0.11 -47.07 -36.53
C ASN A 277 1.15 -46.52 -37.19
N VAL A 278 2.29 -46.67 -36.53
CA VAL A 278 3.58 -46.22 -37.08
C VAL A 278 4.28 -47.41 -37.72
N PHE A 279 4.57 -47.29 -39.02
CA PHE A 279 5.36 -48.29 -39.74
C PHE A 279 6.84 -47.93 -39.65
N TRP A 280 7.62 -48.77 -38.96
CA TRP A 280 9.05 -48.54 -38.80
C TRP A 280 9.82 -49.24 -39.93
N CYS A 281 10.07 -48.51 -41.02
CA CYS A 281 10.65 -49.03 -42.26
C CYS A 281 11.95 -49.84 -42.06
N ARG A 282 12.76 -49.51 -41.04
CA ARG A 282 14.08 -50.12 -40.81
C ARG A 282 14.03 -51.51 -40.16
N LYS A 283 12.91 -51.90 -39.53
CA LYS A 283 12.73 -53.24 -38.93
C LYS A 283 11.53 -54.01 -39.48
N ASN A 284 10.80 -53.43 -40.45
CA ASN A 284 9.57 -54.01 -41.01
C ASN A 284 8.53 -54.42 -39.94
N THR A 285 8.51 -53.70 -38.82
CA THR A 285 7.63 -53.94 -37.67
C THR A 285 6.62 -52.82 -37.53
N ARG A 286 5.34 -53.16 -37.30
CA ARG A 286 4.26 -52.21 -36.99
C ARG A 286 4.16 -52.04 -35.47
N TYR A 287 4.12 -50.80 -35.00
CA TYR A 287 3.84 -50.49 -33.61
C TYR A 287 2.59 -49.60 -33.52
N ASN A 288 1.71 -49.94 -32.58
CA ASN A 288 0.60 -49.07 -32.18
C ASN A 288 1.15 -48.05 -31.17
N LEU A 289 1.18 -46.78 -31.55
CA LEU A 289 1.57 -45.69 -30.66
C LEU A 289 0.31 -45.04 -30.11
N TYR A 290 0.09 -45.16 -28.81
CA TYR A 290 -1.02 -44.51 -28.12
C TYR A 290 -0.63 -43.06 -27.84
N LEU A 291 -1.10 -42.14 -28.67
CA LEU A 291 -0.89 -40.70 -28.50
C LEU A 291 -2.12 -40.13 -27.79
N GLU A 292 -1.96 -39.63 -26.57
CA GLU A 292 -3.03 -38.85 -25.94
C GLU A 292 -3.17 -37.52 -26.71
N SER A 293 -4.18 -37.43 -27.58
CA SER A 293 -4.43 -36.27 -28.41
C SER A 293 -5.87 -35.81 -28.24
N TYR A 294 -6.06 -34.51 -28.10
CA TYR A 294 -7.38 -33.93 -27.97
C TYR A 294 -8.13 -34.01 -29.30
N ASN A 295 -9.39 -34.44 -29.26
CA ASN A 295 -10.24 -34.36 -30.43
C ASN A 295 -10.58 -32.90 -30.78
N SER A 296 -11.18 -32.64 -31.95
CA SER A 296 -11.46 -31.27 -32.41
C SER A 296 -12.38 -30.47 -31.47
N MET A 297 -13.32 -31.14 -30.80
CA MET A 297 -14.24 -30.53 -29.84
C MET A 297 -13.55 -30.22 -28.50
N GLU A 298 -12.75 -31.16 -27.98
CA GLU A 298 -11.91 -30.99 -26.79
C GLU A 298 -10.89 -29.86 -26.99
N ASN A 299 -10.23 -29.82 -28.14
CA ASN A 299 -9.31 -28.74 -28.50
C ASN A 299 -9.98 -27.37 -28.47
N LYS A 300 -11.23 -27.27 -28.94
CA LYS A 300 -11.99 -26.01 -28.90
C LYS A 300 -12.28 -25.57 -27.46
N LEU A 301 -12.69 -26.51 -26.59
CA LEU A 301 -12.97 -26.24 -25.18
C LEU A 301 -11.69 -25.86 -24.41
N ILE A 302 -10.61 -26.61 -24.60
CA ILE A 302 -9.33 -26.36 -23.95
C ILE A 302 -8.74 -25.03 -24.40
N ARG A 303 -8.86 -24.71 -25.69
CA ARG A 303 -8.44 -23.39 -26.20
C ARG A 303 -9.19 -22.26 -25.48
N GLN A 304 -10.49 -22.42 -25.22
CA GLN A 304 -11.27 -21.42 -24.47
C GLN A 304 -10.80 -21.31 -23.02
N GLU A 305 -10.52 -22.42 -22.34
CA GLU A 305 -10.01 -22.40 -20.95
C GLU A 305 -8.59 -21.80 -20.87
N ILE A 306 -7.70 -22.16 -21.78
CA ILE A 306 -6.35 -21.55 -21.85
C ILE A 306 -6.45 -20.05 -22.10
N VAL A 307 -7.34 -19.59 -22.98
CA VAL A 307 -7.55 -18.14 -23.19
C VAL A 307 -7.98 -17.46 -21.90
N LYS A 308 -8.93 -18.02 -21.14
CA LYS A 308 -9.34 -17.46 -19.83
C LYS A 308 -8.17 -17.40 -18.83
N LEU A 309 -7.33 -18.44 -18.77
CA LEU A 309 -6.15 -18.47 -17.91
C LEU A 309 -5.12 -17.41 -18.31
N VAL A 310 -4.86 -17.26 -19.61
CA VAL A 310 -3.96 -16.23 -20.15
C VAL A 310 -4.51 -14.83 -19.86
N GLU A 311 -5.81 -14.62 -19.98
CA GLU A 311 -6.46 -13.35 -19.65
C GLU A 311 -6.36 -13.02 -18.15
N HIS A 312 -6.58 -14.01 -17.27
CA HIS A 312 -6.40 -13.83 -15.83
C HIS A 312 -4.93 -13.58 -15.47
N HIS A 313 -3.98 -14.29 -16.09
CA HIS A 313 -2.56 -14.01 -15.92
C HIS A 313 -2.20 -12.58 -16.38
N ARG A 314 -2.67 -12.15 -17.55
CA ARG A 314 -2.49 -10.77 -18.05
C ARG A 314 -3.09 -9.74 -17.11
N PHE A 315 -4.23 -10.04 -16.49
CA PHE A 315 -4.85 -9.19 -15.48
C PHE A 315 -3.93 -8.97 -14.26
N ILE A 316 -3.32 -10.05 -13.75
CA ILE A 316 -2.34 -9.98 -12.65
C ILE A 316 -1.11 -9.18 -13.08
N VAL A 317 -0.50 -9.54 -14.20
CA VAL A 317 0.72 -8.88 -14.72
C VAL A 317 0.48 -7.39 -14.95
N LYS A 318 -0.71 -6.99 -15.41
CA LYS A 318 -1.05 -5.59 -15.63
C LYS A 318 -1.14 -4.79 -14.34
N LEU A 319 -1.69 -5.33 -13.26
CA LEU A 319 -1.65 -4.63 -11.97
C LEU A 319 -0.21 -4.57 -11.44
N VAL A 320 0.53 -5.67 -11.53
CA VAL A 320 1.93 -5.75 -11.08
C VAL A 320 2.83 -4.80 -11.88
N SER A 321 2.60 -4.60 -13.17
CA SER A 321 3.38 -3.64 -13.97
C SER A 321 3.00 -2.19 -13.64
N ILE A 322 1.72 -1.89 -13.39
CA ILE A 322 1.33 -0.57 -12.87
C ILE A 322 1.99 -0.32 -11.51
N TYR A 323 2.10 -1.35 -10.68
CA TYR A 323 2.81 -1.28 -9.40
C TYR A 323 4.32 -1.07 -9.62
N SER A 324 5.01 -2.00 -10.27
CA SER A 324 6.47 -2.00 -10.46
C SER A 324 6.98 -0.81 -11.29
N THR A 325 6.45 -0.60 -12.50
CA THR A 325 7.03 0.39 -13.43
C THR A 325 6.71 1.83 -13.03
N LYS A 326 5.67 2.07 -12.22
CA LYS A 326 5.22 3.43 -11.88
C LYS A 326 5.40 3.82 -10.42
N TYR A 327 5.66 2.85 -9.52
CA TYR A 327 5.98 3.12 -8.13
C TYR A 327 7.45 2.92 -7.78
N ASN A 328 8.22 2.08 -8.49
CA ASN A 328 9.63 1.81 -8.11
C ASN A 328 10.47 3.07 -7.91
N HIS A 329 10.35 4.17 -8.66
CA HIS A 329 11.25 5.33 -8.40
C HIS A 329 11.00 6.08 -7.07
N ILE A 330 9.79 6.02 -6.51
CA ILE A 330 9.46 6.67 -5.22
C ILE A 330 9.37 5.61 -4.10
N PHE A 331 8.99 4.39 -4.45
CA PHE A 331 9.03 3.25 -3.54
C PHE A 331 10.42 2.71 -3.34
N ASP A 332 11.31 2.62 -4.32
CA ASP A 332 12.72 2.28 -4.10
C ASP A 332 13.36 3.35 -3.23
N LEU A 333 12.98 4.63 -3.35
CA LEU A 333 13.39 5.65 -2.39
C LEU A 333 12.81 5.36 -0.99
N ALA A 334 11.55 4.95 -0.88
CA ALA A 334 10.87 4.66 0.39
C ALA A 334 11.06 3.23 0.97
N LEU A 335 11.67 2.31 0.20
CA LEU A 335 11.99 0.91 0.49
C LEU A 335 13.49 0.72 0.69
N ASN A 336 14.36 1.48 0.01
CA ASN A 336 15.80 1.51 0.32
C ASN A 336 16.09 2.13 1.69
N PHE A 337 15.11 2.80 2.31
CA PHE A 337 15.12 3.19 3.73
C PHE A 337 14.43 2.18 4.66
N ARG A 338 14.14 0.95 4.20
CA ARG A 338 13.87 -0.16 5.13
C ARG A 338 15.21 -0.65 5.66
N PHE A 339 15.60 -0.10 6.82
CA PHE A 339 16.67 -0.63 7.65
C PHE A 339 16.33 -2.02 8.17
#